data_AF-A0A967AVB0-F1
#
_entry.id   AF-A0A967AVB0-F1
#
_cell.length_a   1.000
_cell.length_b   1.000
_cell.length_c   1.000
_cell.angle_alpha   90.00
_cell.angle_beta   90.00
_cell.angle_gamma   90.00
#
_symmetry.space_group_name_H-M   'P 1'
#
loop_
_entity.id
_entity.type
_entity.pdbx_description
1 polymer ?
#
loop_
_entity_poly.entity_id
_entity_poly.type
_entity_poly.pdbx_seq_one_letter_code
_entity_poly.pdbx_strand_id
1 'polypeptide(L)'
;MKFDLAEKLAIVKVIDSIIIADEVVHNGEINALSRLMLEIGFDSNFIADARNIDTAQGMQILIAMPEAKKKALAAILEDVAKSDGFVHEKEQALMTSILTDMGIGQNPNN
;
A
#
# COMPACT_ATOMS: atom_id res chain seq x y z
N MET A 1 0.17 10.54 13.44
CA MET A 1 -0.89 10.85 12.46
C MET A 1 -1.69 9.58 12.24
N LYS A 2 -3.02 9.64 12.03
CA LYS A 2 -3.83 8.43 11.79
C LYS A 2 -4.50 8.53 10.42
N PHE A 3 -4.51 7.41 9.69
CA PHE A 3 -5.32 7.27 8.49
C PHE A 3 -6.80 7.15 8.88
N ASP A 4 -7.68 7.75 8.11
CA ASP A 4 -9.11 7.52 8.24
C ASP A 4 -9.53 6.21 7.57
N LEU A 5 -10.81 5.83 7.69
CA LEU A 5 -11.29 4.58 7.14
C LEU A 5 -11.18 4.54 5.61
N ALA A 6 -11.49 5.65 4.91
CA ALA A 6 -11.42 5.70 3.45
C ALA A 6 -9.98 5.57 2.96
N GLU A 7 -9.03 6.24 3.62
CA GLU A 7 -7.61 6.12 3.35
C GLU A 7 -7.10 4.70 3.59
N LYS A 8 -7.48 4.06 4.70
CA LYS A 8 -7.06 2.67 4.96
C LYS A 8 -7.65 1.69 3.95
N LEU A 9 -8.93 1.85 3.60
CA LEU A 9 -9.58 1.04 2.57
C LEU A 9 -8.88 1.20 1.22
N ALA A 10 -8.53 2.43 0.84
CA ALA A 10 -7.79 2.72 -0.38
C ALA A 10 -6.39 2.10 -0.38
N ILE A 11 -5.65 2.22 0.73
CA ILE A 11 -4.32 1.59 0.89
C ILE A 11 -4.42 0.09 0.67
N VAL A 12 -5.33 -0.58 1.39
CA VAL A 12 -5.49 -2.04 1.31
C VAL A 12 -5.94 -2.47 -0.08
N LYS A 13 -6.91 -1.77 -0.68
CA LYS A 13 -7.40 -2.10 -2.03
C LYS A 13 -6.33 -1.99 -3.10
N VAL A 14 -5.56 -0.90 -3.11
CA VAL A 14 -4.52 -0.67 -4.12
C VAL A 14 -3.42 -1.72 -3.98
N ILE A 15 -2.96 -2.02 -2.77
CA ILE A 15 -1.92 -3.03 -2.55
C ILE A 15 -2.43 -4.46 -2.85
N ASP A 16 -3.64 -4.82 -2.40
CA ASP A 16 -4.27 -6.13 -2.71
C ASP A 16 -4.43 -6.32 -4.22
N SER A 17 -4.83 -5.27 -4.95
CA SER A 17 -4.96 -5.35 -6.42
C SER A 17 -3.65 -5.57 -7.15
N ILE A 18 -2.51 -5.20 -6.54
CA ILE A 18 -1.18 -5.39 -7.10
C ILE A 18 -0.69 -6.81 -6.84
N ILE A 19 -0.90 -7.32 -5.63
CA ILE A 19 -0.58 -8.71 -5.28
C ILE A 19 -1.37 -9.67 -6.18
N ILE A 20 -2.65 -9.40 -6.42
CA ILE A 20 -3.50 -10.23 -7.29
C ILE A 20 -3.15 -10.04 -8.78
N ALA A 21 -2.51 -8.94 -9.17
CA ALA A 21 -2.09 -8.71 -10.54
C ALA A 21 -0.90 -9.60 -10.96
N ASP A 22 -0.10 -10.09 -10.00
CA ASP A 22 0.82 -11.18 -10.29
C ASP A 22 0.01 -12.49 -10.34
N GLU A 23 0.21 -13.30 -11.40
CA GLU A 23 -0.55 -14.53 -11.60
C GLU A 23 -0.27 -15.58 -10.50
N VAL A 24 0.76 -15.35 -9.68
CA VAL A 24 1.18 -16.20 -8.58
C VAL A 24 1.27 -15.39 -7.29
N VAL A 25 0.28 -15.56 -6.42
CA VAL A 25 0.34 -15.00 -5.07
C VAL A 25 1.25 -15.85 -4.18
N HIS A 26 2.30 -15.26 -3.63
CA HIS A 26 3.23 -15.85 -2.71
C HIS A 26 2.81 -15.62 -1.25
N ASN A 27 3.14 -16.57 -0.36
CA ASN A 27 2.85 -16.43 1.08
C ASN A 27 3.49 -15.17 1.70
N GLY A 28 4.63 -14.71 1.16
CA GLY A 28 5.28 -13.47 1.59
C GLY A 28 4.42 -12.23 1.35
N GLU A 29 3.63 -12.21 0.27
CA GLU A 29 2.76 -11.08 -0.07
C GLU A 29 1.54 -11.02 0.85
N ILE A 30 0.95 -12.18 1.16
CA ILE A 30 -0.17 -12.28 2.11
C ILE A 30 0.29 -11.83 3.51
N ASN A 31 1.49 -12.24 3.93
CA ASN A 31 2.04 -11.82 5.21
C ASN A 31 2.36 -10.31 5.22
N ALA A 32 2.92 -9.77 4.14
CA ALA A 32 3.19 -8.35 4.01
C ALA A 32 1.90 -7.51 4.04
N LEU A 33 0.85 -7.91 3.32
CA LEU A 33 -0.46 -7.26 3.39
C LEU A 33 -1.04 -7.31 4.81
N SER A 34 -0.92 -8.45 5.47
CA SER A 34 -1.38 -8.62 6.86
C SER A 34 -0.62 -7.70 7.83
N ARG A 35 0.70 -7.56 7.67
CA ARG A 35 1.53 -6.63 8.46
C ARG A 35 1.17 -5.18 8.16
N LEU A 36 1.01 -4.80 6.89
CA LEU A 36 0.58 -3.46 6.50
C LEU A 36 -0.75 -3.09 7.18
N MET A 37 -1.72 -4.01 7.16
CA MET A 37 -3.01 -3.82 7.84
C MET A 37 -2.82 -3.59 9.35
N LEU A 38 -1.92 -4.33 10.00
CA LEU A 38 -1.61 -4.13 11.42
C LEU A 38 -0.98 -2.76 11.68
N GLU A 39 0.01 -2.35 10.88
CA GLU A 39 0.72 -1.06 11.02
C GLU A 39 -0.20 0.15 10.84
N ILE A 40 -1.12 0.10 9.86
CA ILE A 40 -2.12 1.16 9.67
C ILE A 40 -3.32 1.03 10.63
N GLY A 41 -3.36 -0.03 11.45
CA GLY A 41 -4.47 -0.36 12.35
C GLY A 41 -5.79 -0.53 11.60
N PHE A 42 -5.76 -1.24 10.47
CA PHE A 42 -6.93 -1.60 9.68
C PHE A 42 -7.55 -2.89 10.23
N ASP A 43 -8.84 -2.82 10.54
CA ASP A 43 -9.60 -3.95 11.04
C ASP A 43 -9.99 -4.85 9.85
N SER A 44 -9.65 -6.14 9.96
CA SER A 44 -9.92 -7.14 8.93
C SER A 44 -11.42 -7.30 8.61
N ASN A 45 -12.31 -6.86 9.52
CA ASN A 45 -13.75 -6.79 9.25
C ASN A 45 -14.09 -5.91 8.03
N PHE A 46 -13.23 -4.96 7.67
CA PHE A 46 -13.41 -4.06 6.52
C PHE A 46 -12.74 -4.56 5.24
N ILE A 47 -12.13 -5.76 5.22
CA ILE A 47 -11.54 -6.34 3.99
C ILE A 47 -12.58 -6.47 2.88
N ALA A 48 -13.79 -6.91 3.21
CA ALA A 48 -14.87 -7.05 2.24
C ALA A 48 -15.24 -5.69 1.62
N ASP A 49 -15.27 -4.64 2.45
CA ASP A 49 -15.53 -3.28 2.00
C ASP A 49 -14.40 -2.74 1.13
N ALA A 50 -13.14 -3.02 1.47
CA ALA A 50 -11.98 -2.63 0.67
C ALA A 50 -12.08 -3.23 -0.74
N ARG A 51 -12.45 -4.52 -0.85
CA ARG A 51 -12.57 -5.22 -2.14
C ARG A 51 -13.66 -4.65 -3.04
N ASN A 52 -14.72 -4.07 -2.46
CA ASN A 52 -15.82 -3.46 -3.20
C ASN A 52 -15.49 -2.08 -3.78
N ILE A 53 -14.43 -1.42 -3.31
CA ILE A 53 -13.97 -0.15 -3.87
C ILE A 53 -13.27 -0.41 -5.22
N ASP A 54 -13.50 0.46 -6.18
CA ASP A 54 -12.79 0.44 -7.45
C ASP A 54 -11.32 0.88 -7.26
N THR A 55 -10.37 0.18 -7.89
CA THR A 55 -8.94 0.48 -7.72
C THR A 55 -8.60 1.92 -8.14
N ALA A 56 -9.26 2.49 -9.16
CA ALA A 56 -9.04 3.87 -9.56
C ALA A 56 -9.57 4.86 -8.52
N GLN A 57 -10.70 4.56 -7.87
CA GLN A 57 -11.19 5.34 -6.73
C GLN A 57 -10.22 5.28 -5.54
N GLY A 58 -9.68 4.10 -5.24
CA GLY A 58 -8.63 3.93 -4.23
C GLY A 58 -7.42 4.81 -4.54
N MET A 59 -6.95 4.80 -5.79
CA MET A 59 -5.82 5.63 -6.21
C MET A 59 -6.11 7.13 -6.07
N GLN A 60 -7.32 7.59 -6.41
CA GLN A 60 -7.69 9.00 -6.21
C GLN A 60 -7.66 9.42 -4.74
N ILE A 61 -8.11 8.55 -3.83
CA ILE A 61 -8.02 8.81 -2.38
C ILE A 61 -6.56 8.93 -1.96
N LEU A 62 -5.69 8.02 -2.43
CA LEU A 62 -4.26 8.05 -2.12
C LEU A 62 -3.57 9.33 -2.63
N ILE A 63 -3.89 9.76 -3.86
CA ILE A 63 -3.37 11.00 -4.46
C ILE A 63 -3.88 12.24 -3.70
N ALA A 64 -5.11 12.21 -3.20
CA ALA A 64 -5.69 13.32 -2.44
C ALA A 64 -5.14 13.43 -1.00
N MET A 65 -4.43 12.41 -0.49
CA MET A 65 -3.88 12.45 0.86
C MET A 65 -2.87 13.60 1.05
N PRO A 66 -2.81 14.21 2.24
CA PRO A 66 -1.75 15.15 2.59
C PRO A 66 -0.36 14.53 2.46
N GLU A 67 0.62 15.35 2.07
CA GLU A 67 2.01 14.91 1.87
C GLU A 67 2.60 14.20 3.11
N ALA A 68 2.23 14.62 4.31
CA ALA A 68 2.66 13.96 5.54
C ALA A 68 2.13 12.52 5.69
N LYS A 69 0.88 12.24 5.28
CA LYS A 69 0.30 10.89 5.31
C LYS A 69 0.90 10.01 4.22
N LYS A 70 1.10 10.60 3.05
CA LYS A 70 1.82 10.02 1.92
C LYS A 70 3.23 9.54 2.32
N LYS A 71 4.03 10.41 2.95
CA LYS A 71 5.35 10.06 3.48
C LYS A 71 5.30 8.98 4.56
N ALA A 72 4.30 9.03 5.44
CA ALA A 72 4.10 7.99 6.45
C ALA A 72 3.78 6.63 5.83
N LEU A 73 2.92 6.59 4.80
CA LEU A 73 2.62 5.38 4.06
C LEU A 73 3.88 4.82 3.38
N ALA A 74 4.69 5.67 2.75
CA ALA A 74 5.95 5.26 2.14
C ALA A 74 6.89 4.58 3.14
N ALA A 75 7.04 5.15 4.34
CA ALA A 75 7.86 4.58 5.40
C ALA A 75 7.34 3.22 5.87
N ILE A 76 6.01 3.10 6.07
CA ILE A 76 5.39 1.82 6.47
C ILE A 76 5.61 0.75 5.41
N LEU A 77 5.44 1.08 4.13
CA LEU A 77 5.66 0.14 3.02
C LEU A 77 7.13 -0.30 2.94
N GLU A 78 8.07 0.62 3.17
CA GLU A 78 9.50 0.32 3.22
C GLU A 78 9.85 -0.61 4.40
N ASP A 79 9.27 -0.37 5.58
CA ASP A 79 9.48 -1.20 6.77
C ASP A 79 8.89 -2.60 6.62
N VAL A 80 7.67 -2.72 6.07
CA VAL A 80 7.05 -4.00 5.72
C VAL A 80 7.93 -4.76 4.73
N ALA A 81 8.49 -4.06 3.73
CA ALA A 81 9.34 -4.70 2.73
C ALA A 81 10.65 -5.23 3.27
N LYS A 82 11.28 -4.50 4.19
CA LYS A 82 12.50 -4.93 4.89
C LYS A 82 12.24 -6.10 5.84
N SER A 83 11.04 -6.21 6.42
CA SER A 83 10.78 -7.18 7.50
C SER A 83 10.42 -8.59 7.04
N ASP A 84 9.75 -8.77 5.90
CA ASP A 84 9.24 -10.10 5.49
C ASP A 84 9.82 -10.61 4.16
N GLY A 85 10.81 -9.89 3.61
CA GLY A 85 11.40 -10.23 2.32
C GLY A 85 10.46 -9.98 1.14
N PHE A 86 9.59 -8.96 1.25
CA PHE A 86 8.78 -8.40 0.15
C PHE A 86 9.72 -7.68 -0.83
N VAL A 87 10.54 -8.46 -1.51
CA VAL A 87 11.56 -7.97 -2.41
C VAL A 87 11.69 -8.94 -3.57
N HIS A 88 10.59 -9.21 -4.26
CA HIS A 88 10.75 -9.39 -5.70
C HIS A 88 10.97 -8.01 -6.32
N GLU A 89 11.91 -7.90 -7.26
CA GLU A 89 12.22 -6.64 -7.96
C GLU A 89 10.98 -6.01 -8.59
N LYS A 90 10.02 -6.84 -9.04
CA LYS A 90 8.73 -6.40 -9.56
C LYS A 90 7.88 -5.67 -8.52
N GLU A 91 7.78 -6.21 -7.32
CA GLU A 91 6.97 -5.65 -6.23
C GLU A 91 7.53 -4.30 -5.77
N GLN A 92 8.86 -4.18 -5.66
CA GLN A 92 9.52 -2.91 -5.37
C GLN A 92 9.32 -1.87 -6.47
N ALA A 93 9.38 -2.28 -7.74
CA ALA A 93 9.12 -1.40 -8.88
C ALA A 93 7.66 -0.92 -8.87
N LEU A 94 6.71 -1.81 -8.56
CA LEU A 94 5.28 -1.48 -8.41
C LEU A 94 5.03 -0.54 -7.25
N MET A 95 5.62 -0.80 -6.07
CA MET A 95 5.55 0.10 -4.91
C MET A 95 6.08 1.49 -5.27
N THR A 96 7.23 1.52 -5.95
CA THR A 96 7.85 2.76 -6.44
C THR A 96 6.93 3.48 -7.43
N SER A 97 6.22 2.74 -8.29
CA SER A 97 5.22 3.31 -9.21
C SER A 97 4.08 3.98 -8.44
N ILE A 98 3.47 3.32 -7.46
CA ILE A 98 2.40 3.93 -6.64
C ILE A 98 2.91 5.18 -5.91
N LEU A 99 4.09 5.10 -5.30
CA LEU A 99 4.71 6.24 -4.62
C LEU A 99 4.96 7.40 -5.59
N THR A 100 5.39 7.10 -6.81
CA THR A 100 5.58 8.08 -7.89
C THR A 100 4.25 8.69 -8.34
N ASP A 101 3.22 7.87 -8.55
CA ASP A 101 1.87 8.30 -8.93
C ASP A 101 1.22 9.16 -7.84
N MET A 102 1.53 8.91 -6.57
CA MET A 102 1.14 9.74 -5.44
C MET A 102 1.95 11.06 -5.33
N GLY A 103 2.98 11.25 -6.16
CA GLY A 103 3.85 12.42 -6.16
C GLY A 103 4.93 12.40 -5.05
N ILE A 104 5.24 11.22 -4.51
CA ILE A 104 6.22 10.99 -3.44
C ILE A 104 7.49 10.31 -3.99
N GLY A 105 7.53 10.02 -5.30
CA GLY A 105 8.67 9.41 -5.99
C GLY A 105 9.97 10.09 -5.61
N GLN A 106 10.91 9.30 -5.08
CA GLN A 106 12.13 9.80 -4.49
C GLN A 106 12.86 10.75 -5.44
N ASN A 107 13.35 11.86 -4.89
CA ASN A 107 14.60 12.44 -5.34
C ASN A 107 15.71 11.73 -4.53
N PRO A 108 16.40 10.72 -5.07
CA PRO A 108 17.56 10.16 -4.42
C PRO A 108 18.72 11.13 -4.70
N ASN A 109 18.86 12.20 -3.90
CA ASN A 109 20.09 12.98 -3.72
C ASN A 109 19.84 14.17 -2.77
N ASN A 110 20.20 14.01 -1.50
CA ASN A 110 20.95 15.04 -0.77
C ASN A 110 21.74 14.41 0.37
#